data_AF-A0A6F9BPP2-F1
#
_entry.id   AF-A0A6F9BPP2-F1
#
_cell.length_a   1.000
_cell.length_b   1.000
_cell.length_c   1.000
_cell.angle_alpha   90.00
_cell.angle_beta   90.00
_cell.angle_gamma   90.00
#
_symmetry.space_group_name_H-M   'P 1'
#
loop_
_entity.id
_entity.type
_entity.pdbx_description
1 polymer ?
#
loop_
_entity_poly.entity_id
_entity_poly.type
_entity_poly.pdbx_seq_one_letter_code
_entity_poly.pdbx_strand_id
1 'polypeptide(L)' 'MVVACLSEETHYGDGEYIVRQGARGDTFFIISKGKVNVTREDLPNDMPVYLRALGKGDWFGEKALQGS' A
#
# COMPACT_ATOMS: atom_id res chain seq x y z
N MET A 1 0.00 -11.78 -3.87
CA MET A 1 -1.01 -10.72 -3.68
C MET A 1 -1.20 -9.98 -5.00
N VAL A 2 -2.43 -9.64 -5.37
CA VAL A 2 -2.74 -9.00 -6.66
C VAL A 2 -3.38 -7.65 -6.38
N VAL A 3 -2.83 -6.60 -6.96
CA VAL A 3 -3.28 -5.23 -6.80
C VAL A 3 -3.54 -4.65 -8.19
N ALA A 4 -4.73 -4.11 -8.39
CA ALA A 4 -5.12 -3.47 -9.64
C ALA A 4 -5.06 -1.95 -9.46
N CYS A 5 -4.31 -1.29 -10.34
CA CYS A 5 -4.42 0.15 -10.55
C CYS A 5 -5.38 0.42 -11.70
N LEU A 6 -5.84 1.67 -11.83
CA LEU A 6 -6.64 2.12 -12.99
C LEU A 6 -5.94 1.92 -14.35
N SER A 7 -4.64 1.56 -14.39
CA SER A 7 -3.91 1.32 -15.62
C SER A 7 -3.49 -0.15 -15.84
N GLU A 8 -3.06 -0.91 -14.82
CA GLU A 8 -2.52 -2.29 -14.99
C GLU A 8 -2.67 -3.16 -13.70
N GLU A 9 -2.72 -4.50 -13.83
CA GLU A 9 -2.72 -5.46 -12.72
C GLU A 9 -1.29 -5.87 -12.36
N THR A 10 -0.88 -5.68 -11.10
CA THR A 10 0.47 -6.01 -10.61
C THR A 10 0.41 -7.09 -9.53
N HIS A 11 1.35 -8.02 -9.60
CA HIS A 11 1.49 -9.12 -8.65
C HIS A 11 2.67 -8.88 -7.72
N TYR A 12 2.44 -9.06 -6.42
CA TYR A 12 3.44 -8.95 -5.36
C TYR A 12 3.55 -10.26 -4.60
N GLY A 13 4.78 -10.67 -4.29
CA GLY A 13 5.11 -11.78 -3.41
C GLY A 13 4.90 -11.46 -1.93
N ASP A 14 5.17 -12.46 -1.09
CA ASP A 14 5.16 -12.28 0.36
C ASP A 14 6.39 -11.46 0.79
N GLY A 15 6.19 -10.50 1.69
CA GLY A 15 7.24 -9.56 2.15
C GLY A 15 7.62 -8.46 1.14
N GLU A 16 7.02 -8.41 -0.04
CA GLU A 16 7.28 -7.33 -1.00
C GLU A 16 6.53 -6.04 -0.65
N TYR A 17 7.21 -4.91 -0.81
CA TYR A 17 6.63 -3.59 -0.59
C TYR A 17 5.93 -3.10 -1.85
N ILE A 18 4.63 -2.83 -1.75
CA ILE A 18 3.85 -2.23 -2.84
C ILE A 18 4.15 -0.72 -2.95
N VAL A 19 4.19 -0.03 -1.82
CA VAL A 19 4.47 1.41 -1.71
C VAL A 19 5.26 1.68 -0.43
N ARG A 20 6.17 2.65 -0.50
CA ARG A 20 6.95 3.11 0.66
C ARG A 20 6.47 4.48 1.13
N GLN A 21 6.58 4.72 2.43
CA GLN A 21 6.29 6.03 3.01
C GLN A 21 7.18 7.11 2.38
N GLY A 22 6.60 8.25 2.02
CA GLY A 22 7.32 9.34 1.35
C GLY A 22 7.59 9.12 -0.14
N ALA A 23 7.23 7.96 -0.71
CA ALA A 23 7.20 7.84 -2.17
C ALA A 23 6.15 8.82 -2.73
N ARG A 24 6.52 9.53 -3.80
CA ARG A 24 5.59 10.40 -4.54
C ARG A 24 4.52 9.51 -5.18
N GLY A 25 3.42 9.34 -4.48
CA GLY A 25 2.28 8.59 -4.97
C GLY A 25 1.35 9.55 -5.67
N ASP A 26 0.97 9.22 -6.90
CA ASP A 26 -0.24 9.71 -7.57
C ASP A 26 -1.14 8.52 -7.93
N THR A 27 -0.88 7.35 -7.32
CA THR A 27 -1.41 6.05 -7.74
C THR A 27 -2.36 5.49 -6.70
N PHE A 28 -3.56 5.14 -7.17
CA PHE A 28 -4.59 4.47 -6.40
C PHE A 28 -4.57 2.96 -6.66
N PHE A 29 -4.63 2.18 -5.59
CA PHE A 29 -4.50 0.73 -5.62
C PHE A 29 -5.72 0.07 -4.99
N ILE A 30 -6.33 -0.90 -5.69
CA ILE A 30 -7.38 -1.77 -5.15
C ILE A 30 -6.83 -3.20 -5.04
N ILE A 31 -7.10 -3.86 -3.92
CA ILE A 31 -6.69 -5.24 -3.70
C ILE A 31 -7.69 -6.17 -4.39
N SER A 32 -7.23 -6.80 -5.48
CA SER A 32 -8.01 -7.79 -6.23
C SER A 32 -8.01 -9.15 -5.51
N LYS A 33 -6.86 -9.54 -4.92
CA LYS A 33 -6.70 -10.83 -4.23
C LYS A 33 -5.53 -10.84 -3.24
N GLY A 34 -5.73 -11.44 -2.06
CA GLY A 34 -4.70 -11.62 -1.03
C GLY A 34 -4.91 -10.70 0.17
N LYS A 35 -3.85 -10.50 0.97
CA LYS A 35 -3.82 -9.60 2.12
C LYS A 35 -2.58 -8.72 2.07
N VAL A 36 -2.76 -7.41 2.24
CA VAL A 36 -1.68 -6.41 2.38
C VAL A 36 -1.54 -6.05 3.85
N ASN A 37 -0.32 -5.97 4.37
CA ASN A 37 -0.09 -5.35 5.68
C ASN A 37 0.36 -3.91 5.50
N VAL A 38 -0.29 -2.99 6.20
CA VAL A 38 0.05 -1.58 6.24
C VAL A 38 0.89 -1.33 7.48
N THR A 39 2.13 -0.89 7.27
CA THR A 39 3.06 -0.50 8.33
C THR A 39 3.43 0.96 8.19
N ARG A 40 3.81 1.60 9.30
CA ARG A 40 4.39 2.95 9.32
C ARG A 40 5.81 2.89 9.88
N GLU A 41 6.72 3.60 9.25
CA GLU A 41 8.06 3.81 9.80
C GLU A 41 7.97 4.94 10.84
N ASP A 42 8.19 4.62 12.11
CA ASP A 42 8.32 5.61 13.18
C ASP A 42 9.80 5.91 13.41
N LEU A 43 10.16 7.17 13.13
CA LEU A 43 11.53 7.71 13.16
C LEU A 43 12.31 7.60 14.50
N PRO A 44 11.73 7.32 15.69
CA PRO A 44 12.56 7.16 16.89
C PRO A 44 13.22 5.78 17.02
N ASN A 45 12.67 4.71 16.42
CA ASN A 45 13.01 3.34 16.79
C ASN A 45 13.31 2.38 15.62
N ASP A 46 13.29 2.86 14.36
CA ASP A 46 13.52 2.08 13.12
C ASP A 46 12.67 0.80 12.96
N MET A 47 11.67 0.59 13.83
CA MET A 47 10.79 -0.57 13.78
C MET A 47 9.49 -0.19 13.06
N PRO A 48 9.13 -0.90 11.97
CA PRO A 48 7.86 -0.67 11.30
C PRO A 48 6.71 -1.04 12.24
N VAL A 49 5.86 -0.06 12.53
CA VAL A 49 4.66 -0.24 13.35
C VAL A 49 3.53 -0.75 12.46
N TYR A 50 3.00 -1.93 12.78
CA TYR A 50 1.81 -2.45 12.10
C TYR A 50 0.59 -1.58 12.42
N LEU A 51 -0.10 -1.12 11.37
CA LEU A 51 -1.32 -0.32 11.49
C LEU A 51 -2.56 -1.18 11.29
N ARG A 52 -2.64 -1.88 10.16
CA ARG A 52 -3.79 -2.70 9.77
C ARG A 52 -3.46 -3.64 8.61
N ALA A 53 -4.29 -4.65 8.42
CA ALA A 53 -4.28 -5.49 7.23
C ALA A 53 -5.45 -5.10 6.33
N LEU A 54 -5.22 -5.11 5.02
CA LEU A 54 -6.20 -4.88 3.98
C LEU A 54 -6.41 -6.17 3.19
N GLY A 55 -7.64 -6.46 2.80
CA GLY A 55 -8.03 -7.65 2.04
C GLY A 55 -8.67 -7.30 0.70
N LYS A 56 -9.23 -8.32 0.04
CA LYS A 56 -9.92 -8.16 -1.24
C LYS A 56 -11.04 -7.10 -1.13
N GLY A 57 -11.02 -6.13 -2.05
CA GLY A 57 -11.99 -5.04 -2.11
C GLY A 57 -11.57 -3.80 -1.32
N ASP A 58 -10.57 -3.89 -0.44
CA ASP A 58 -9.98 -2.73 0.19
C ASP A 58 -9.04 -1.98 -0.77
N TRP A 59 -8.81 -0.71 -0.51
CA TRP A 59 -7.98 0.17 -1.32
C TRP A 59 -7.04 1.04 -0.47
N PHE A 60 -6.00 1.58 -1.13
CA PHE A 60 -5.08 2.55 -0.55
C PHE A 60 -4.51 3.47 -1.64
N GLY A 61 -3.86 4.57 -1.22
CA GLY A 61 -3.33 5.59 -2.15
C GLY A 61 -4.18 6.86 -2.25
N GLU A 62 -5.19 7.08 -1.39
CA GLU A 62 -6.02 8.30 -1.44
C GLU A 62 -5.28 9.56 -0.97
N LYS A 63 -4.32 9.43 -0.05
CA LYS A 63 -3.50 10.56 0.42
C LYS A 63 -2.57 11.15 -0.65
N ALA A 64 -2.32 10.38 -1.71
CA ALA A 64 -1.56 10.81 -2.87
C ALA A 64 -2.36 11.81 -3.75
N LEU A 65 -3.69 11.74 -3.73
CA LEU A 65 -4.58 12.57 -4.56
C LEU A 65 -5.06 13.85 -3.84
N GLN A 66 -4.78 14.00 -2.55
CA GLN A 66 -5.02 15.24 -1.82
C GLN A 66 -3.75 16.12 -1.85
N GLY A 67 -3.39 16.55 -3.06
CA GLY A 67 -2.49 17.68 -3.25
C GLY A 67 -3.26 18.99 -3.04
N SER A 68 -2.75 19.82 -2.12
CA SER A 68 -3.13 21.20 -1.74
C SER A 68 -4.45 21.42 -1.01
#